data_AF-A0A8K0CAU5-F1
#
_entry.id   AF-A0A8K0CAU5-F1
#
_cell.length_a   1.000
_cell.length_b   1.000
_cell.length_c   1.000
_cell.angle_alpha   90.00
_cell.angle_beta   90.00
_cell.angle_gamma   90.00
#
_symmetry.space_group_name_H-M   'P 1'
#
loop_
_entity.id
_entity.type
_entity.pdbx_description
1 polymer ?
#
loop_
_entity_poly.entity_id
_entity_poly.type
_entity_poly.pdbx_seq_one_letter_code
_entity_poly.pdbx_strand_id
1 'polypeptide(L)'
;MSYEAEQKRLLQFMDEVKEEQFSDIDYVFEQSDNDELHDIRLATRFLSYIDRDGLTHWQKLPPRVKTPEHNVVTAKPGVIREAENIKNIFDCWQLYFTDQMILDIVDNTNVFILSQKDNYSRQRDAATTFTKVKA
;
A
#
# COMPACT_ATOMS: atom_id res chain seq x y z
N MET A 1 -9.89 -31.87 -17.00
CA MET A 1 -11.14 -31.20 -16.55
C MET A 1 -11.54 -30.27 -17.69
N SER A 2 -12.70 -30.48 -18.33
CA SER A 2 -13.14 -29.63 -19.46
C SER A 2 -13.66 -28.30 -18.92
N TYR A 3 -13.34 -27.19 -19.59
CA TYR A 3 -13.78 -25.84 -19.23
C TYR A 3 -15.31 -25.75 -19.02
N GLU A 4 -16.07 -26.50 -19.80
CA GLU A 4 -17.53 -26.59 -19.68
C GLU A 4 -17.99 -27.19 -18.34
N ALA A 5 -17.20 -28.09 -17.75
CA ALA A 5 -17.50 -28.69 -16.45
C ALA A 5 -17.28 -27.69 -15.30
N GLU A 6 -16.27 -26.82 -15.42
CA GLU A 6 -16.05 -25.73 -14.46
C GLU A 6 -17.12 -24.65 -14.57
N GLN A 7 -17.56 -24.31 -15.79
CA GLN A 7 -18.67 -23.37 -15.98
C GLN A 7 -19.97 -23.86 -15.37
N LYS A 8 -20.33 -25.14 -15.58
CA LYS A 8 -21.52 -25.73 -14.93
C LYS A 8 -21.41 -25.74 -13.41
N ARG A 9 -20.23 -26.06 -12.87
CA ARG A 9 -19.99 -26.03 -11.43
C ARG A 9 -20.15 -24.62 -10.85
N LEU A 10 -19.64 -23.61 -11.54
CA LEU A 10 -19.76 -22.20 -11.11
C LEU A 10 -21.20 -21.71 -11.20
N LEU A 11 -21.94 -22.07 -12.26
CA LEU A 11 -23.37 -21.74 -12.39
C LEU A 11 -24.21 -22.36 -11.27
N GLN A 12 -23.96 -23.64 -10.97
CA GLN A 12 -24.65 -24.33 -9.89
C GLN A 12 -24.35 -23.69 -8.51
N PHE A 13 -23.09 -23.32 -8.28
CA PHE A 13 -22.69 -22.61 -7.06
C PHE A 13 -23.35 -21.23 -6.95
N MET A 14 -23.48 -20.49 -8.06
CA MET A 14 -24.14 -19.17 -8.06
C MET A 14 -25.64 -19.27 -7.80
N ASP A 15 -26.31 -20.34 -8.23
CA ASP A 15 -27.73 -20.55 -7.94
C ASP A 15 -27.95 -21.08 -6.51
N GLU A 16 -27.08 -21.93 -5.96
CA GLU A 16 -27.10 -22.28 -4.53
C GLU A 16 -26.93 -21.05 -3.62
N VAL A 17 -26.01 -20.14 -3.96
CA VAL A 17 -25.80 -18.89 -3.19
C VAL A 17 -26.98 -17.92 -3.29
N LYS A 18 -27.75 -17.94 -4.39
CA LYS A 18 -28.98 -17.14 -4.51
C LYS A 18 -30.10 -17.67 -3.60
N GLU A 19 -30.21 -18.99 -3.44
CA GLU A 19 -31.23 -19.59 -2.57
C GLU A 19 -30.90 -19.37 -1.09
N GLU A 20 -29.62 -19.43 -0.69
CA GLU A 20 -29.22 -19.21 0.72
C GLU A 20 -29.32 -17.74 1.19
N GLN A 21 -29.27 -16.74 0.29
CA GLN A 21 -29.32 -15.32 0.70
C GLN A 21 -30.74 -14.71 0.74
N PHE A 22 -31.78 -15.45 0.33
CA PHE A 22 -33.15 -14.95 0.38
C PHE A 22 -33.95 -15.49 1.58
N SER A 23 -33.47 -16.53 2.27
CA SER A 23 -34.17 -17.16 3.39
C SER A 23 -34.00 -16.46 4.75
N ASP A 24 -33.05 -15.53 4.88
CA ASP A 24 -32.71 -14.91 6.19
C ASP A 24 -33.35 -13.53 6.43
N ILE A 25 -34.35 -13.14 5.62
CA ILE A 25 -35.23 -12.02 5.99
C ILE A 25 -36.54 -12.59 6.55
N ASP A 26 -36.47 -13.09 7.78
CA ASP A 26 -37.65 -13.28 8.64
C ASP A 26 -38.15 -11.90 9.10
N TYR A 27 -38.81 -11.16 8.21
CA TYR A 27 -39.69 -10.08 8.63
C TYR A 27 -41.08 -10.67 8.87
N VAL A 28 -41.38 -10.98 10.13
CA VAL A 28 -42.73 -11.30 10.59
C VAL A 28 -43.62 -10.09 10.33
N PHE A 29 -44.33 -10.10 9.21
CA PHE A 29 -45.37 -9.13 8.89
C PHE A 29 -46.63 -9.53 9.66
N GLU A 30 -46.78 -9.03 10.89
CA GLU A 30 -48.12 -8.87 11.46
C GLU A 30 -48.87 -7.92 10.53
N GLN A 31 -49.91 -8.43 9.87
CA GLN A 31 -50.83 -7.65 9.05
C GLN A 31 -51.43 -6.53 9.90
N SER A 32 -50.82 -5.36 9.81
CA SER A 32 -51.41 -4.11 10.24
C SER A 32 -51.39 -3.18 9.03
N ASP A 33 -52.58 -2.89 8.52
CA ASP A 33 -52.82 -1.99 7.39
C ASP A 33 -52.33 -0.57 7.74
N ASN A 34 -51.04 -0.30 7.51
CA ASN A 34 -50.48 1.04 7.71
C ASN A 34 -49.68 1.50 6.47
N ASP A 35 -50.00 2.71 5.99
CA ASP A 35 -49.46 3.37 4.79
C ASP A 35 -47.92 3.65 4.84
N GLU A 36 -47.23 3.24 5.90
CA GLU A 36 -45.77 3.41 6.10
C GLU A 36 -44.90 2.49 5.22
N LEU A 37 -45.46 1.46 4.60
CA LEU A 37 -44.72 0.52 3.76
C LEU A 37 -44.16 1.15 2.47
N HIS A 38 -44.75 2.27 2.02
CA HIS A 38 -44.27 2.98 0.83
C HIS A 38 -42.97 3.76 1.09
N ASP A 39 -42.82 4.33 2.29
CA ASP A 39 -41.68 5.18 2.64
C ASP A 39 -40.38 4.40 2.82
N ILE A 40 -40.44 3.18 3.34
CA ILE A 40 -39.25 2.30 3.47
C ILE A 40 -38.71 1.92 2.08
N ARG A 41 -39.60 1.66 1.12
CA ARG A 41 -39.21 1.29 -0.26
C ARG A 41 -38.57 2.46 -1.01
N LEU A 42 -39.00 3.70 -0.71
CA LEU A 42 -38.36 4.92 -1.18
C LEU A 42 -36.99 5.13 -0.53
N ALA A 43 -36.88 4.97 0.80
CA ALA A 43 -35.62 5.11 1.54
C ALA A 43 -34.50 4.20 1.00
N THR A 44 -34.82 2.94 0.67
CA THR A 44 -33.85 1.98 0.12
C THR A 44 -33.39 2.34 -1.30
N ARG A 45 -34.27 2.97 -2.10
CA ARG A 45 -33.90 3.53 -3.43
C ARG A 45 -32.95 4.73 -3.32
N PHE A 46 -32.97 5.48 -2.22
CA PHE A 46 -32.07 6.64 -2.02
C PHE A 46 -30.65 6.27 -1.58
N LEU A 47 -30.39 5.00 -1.28
CA LEU A 47 -29.11 4.51 -0.72
C LEU A 47 -28.30 3.66 -1.70
N SER A 48 -28.73 3.53 -2.95
CA SER A 48 -27.97 2.85 -3.99
C SER A 48 -28.15 3.47 -5.38
N TYR A 49 -27.14 3.31 -6.24
CA TYR A 49 -27.18 3.65 -7.66
C TYR A 49 -27.15 2.36 -8.47
N ILE A 50 -27.86 2.34 -9.59
CA ILE A 50 -27.86 1.20 -10.52
C ILE A 50 -27.20 1.69 -11.81
N ASP A 51 -26.22 0.94 -12.29
CA ASP A 51 -25.56 1.22 -13.56
C ASP A 51 -26.51 0.97 -14.75
N ARG A 52 -26.17 1.50 -15.92
CA ARG A 52 -26.99 1.40 -17.15
C ARG A 52 -27.27 -0.04 -17.56
N ASP A 53 -26.34 -0.94 -17.28
CA ASP A 53 -26.46 -2.36 -17.61
C ASP A 53 -27.41 -3.11 -16.66
N GLY A 54 -27.95 -2.43 -15.64
CA GLY A 54 -28.94 -2.97 -14.69
C GLY A 54 -28.41 -4.06 -13.74
N LEU A 55 -27.18 -4.52 -13.97
CA LEU A 55 -26.52 -5.61 -13.25
C LEU A 55 -25.66 -5.10 -12.09
N THR A 56 -25.07 -3.93 -12.24
CA THR A 56 -24.15 -3.38 -11.23
C THR A 56 -24.88 -2.42 -10.30
N HIS A 57 -24.92 -2.79 -9.03
CA HIS A 57 -25.52 -2.00 -7.96
C HIS A 57 -24.43 -1.40 -7.07
N TRP A 58 -24.42 -0.09 -6.93
CA TRP A 58 -23.51 0.66 -6.08
C TRP A 58 -24.24 1.08 -4.81
N GLN A 59 -23.82 0.59 -3.65
CA GLN A 59 -24.36 1.05 -2.37
C GLN A 59 -23.66 2.35 -1.93
N LYS A 60 -24.43 3.34 -1.49
CA LYS A 60 -23.92 4.65 -1.04
C LYS A 60 -23.31 4.57 0.37
N LEU A 61 -23.73 3.59 1.17
CA LEU A 61 -23.22 3.36 2.50
C LEU A 61 -22.05 2.36 2.44
N PRO A 62 -20.99 2.57 3.26
CA PRO A 62 -19.93 1.59 3.37
C PRO A 62 -20.51 0.27 3.90
N PRO A 63 -19.98 -0.89 3.45
CA PRO A 63 -20.44 -2.17 3.95
C PRO A 63 -20.19 -2.25 5.47
N ARG A 64 -21.17 -2.78 6.22
CA ARG A 64 -21.09 -2.96 7.70
C ARG A 64 -20.12 -4.08 8.13
N VAL A 65 -19.17 -4.44 7.28
CA VAL A 65 -18.15 -5.45 7.60
C VAL A 65 -16.98 -4.78 8.30
N LYS A 66 -16.45 -5.42 9.35
CA LYS A 66 -15.20 -5.00 9.95
C LYS A 66 -14.09 -5.15 8.91
N THR A 67 -13.21 -4.17 8.79
CA THR A 67 -11.98 -4.31 8.00
C THR A 67 -11.23 -5.52 8.54
N PRO A 68 -10.87 -6.50 7.70
CA PRO A 68 -10.17 -7.68 8.19
C PRO A 68 -8.81 -7.29 8.78
N GLU A 69 -8.37 -8.01 9.82
CA GLU A 69 -7.15 -7.70 10.60
C GLU A 69 -5.89 -7.56 9.73
N HIS A 70 -5.85 -8.20 8.57
CA HIS A 70 -4.72 -8.19 7.64
C HIS A 70 -4.66 -6.98 6.69
N ASN A 71 -5.67 -6.10 6.66
CA ASN A 71 -5.70 -4.89 5.82
C ASN A 71 -5.66 -3.60 6.64
N VAL A 72 -5.05 -3.65 7.83
CA VAL A 72 -4.82 -2.47 8.66
C VAL A 72 -3.46 -1.87 8.28
N VAL A 73 -3.47 -0.72 7.60
CA VAL A 73 -2.26 0.07 7.37
C VAL A 73 -1.84 0.71 8.69
N THR A 74 -0.92 0.07 9.40
CA THR A 74 -0.42 0.51 10.71
C THR A 74 0.69 1.55 10.61
N ALA A 75 1.54 1.45 9.58
CA ALA A 75 2.61 2.39 9.31
C ALA A 75 2.16 3.41 8.26
N LYS A 76 2.20 4.70 8.62
CA LYS A 76 1.95 5.78 7.68
C LYS A 76 3.17 5.95 6.76
N PRO A 77 2.98 6.23 5.46
CA PRO A 77 4.08 6.59 4.58
C PRO A 77 4.72 7.90 5.05
N GLY A 78 6.04 7.93 5.20
CA GLY A 78 6.77 9.11 5.65
C GLY A 78 8.19 8.80 6.11
N VAL A 79 8.91 9.85 6.53
CA VAL A 79 10.18 9.70 7.23
C VAL A 79 9.95 9.01 8.57
N ILE A 80 10.87 8.12 8.94
CA ILE A 80 10.71 7.26 10.11
C ILE A 80 11.91 7.45 11.04
N ARG A 81 11.66 7.46 12.36
CA ARG A 81 12.68 7.40 13.42
C ARG A 81 13.62 8.62 13.42
N GLU A 82 14.92 8.37 13.31
CA GLU A 82 15.98 9.37 13.41
C GLU A 82 15.88 10.42 12.29
N ALA A 83 15.39 10.02 11.12
CA ALA A 83 15.16 10.92 9.99
C ALA A 83 14.03 11.94 10.23
N GLU A 84 13.15 11.72 11.20
CA GLU A 84 12.04 12.63 11.51
C GLU A 84 12.52 13.91 12.22
N ASN A 85 13.57 13.80 13.03
CA ASN A 85 14.07 14.92 13.84
C ASN A 85 15.13 15.76 13.14
N ILE A 86 15.62 15.31 11.97
CA ILE A 86 16.70 15.97 11.26
C ILE A 86 16.15 17.13 10.43
N LYS A 87 16.67 18.34 10.68
CA LYS A 87 16.30 19.57 9.97
C LYS A 87 17.40 20.07 9.03
N ASN A 88 18.63 19.59 9.23
CA ASN A 88 19.79 20.01 8.48
C ASN A 88 19.99 19.11 7.26
N ILE A 89 20.29 19.72 6.11
CA ILE A 89 20.50 19.02 4.84
C ILE A 89 21.73 18.10 4.93
N PHE A 90 22.79 18.52 5.60
CA PHE A 90 24.00 17.70 5.77
C PHE A 90 23.71 16.43 6.57
N ASP A 91 23.00 16.57 7.68
CA ASP A 91 22.63 15.44 8.54
C ASP A 91 21.68 14.47 7.79
N CYS A 92 20.78 15.00 6.94
CA CYS A 92 19.95 14.16 6.06
C CYS A 92 20.80 13.38 5.06
N TRP A 93 21.86 13.98 4.51
CA TRP A 93 22.76 13.30 3.58
C TRP A 93 23.57 12.20 4.29
N GLN A 94 24.00 12.44 5.53
CA GLN A 94 24.74 11.46 6.33
C GLN A 94 23.93 10.20 6.68
N LEU A 95 22.59 10.27 6.63
CA LEU A 95 21.75 9.06 6.73
C LEU A 95 21.99 8.05 5.60
N TYR A 96 22.37 8.55 4.42
CA TYR A 96 22.68 7.72 3.26
C TYR A 96 24.17 7.37 3.18
N PHE A 97 25.03 8.30 3.54
CA PHE A 97 26.49 8.15 3.51
C PHE A 97 27.06 8.28 4.91
N THR A 98 27.23 7.13 5.56
CA THR A 98 27.81 7.09 6.91
C THR A 98 29.29 7.45 6.88
N ASP A 99 29.81 7.98 8.00
CA ASP A 99 31.23 8.28 8.11
C ASP A 99 32.10 7.03 7.86
N GLN A 100 31.62 5.83 8.24
CA GLN A 100 32.34 4.59 7.97
C GLN A 100 32.48 4.31 6.47
N MET A 101 31.40 4.50 5.69
CA MET A 101 31.47 4.34 4.23
C MET A 101 32.46 5.31 3.61
N ILE A 102 32.49 6.54 4.10
CA ILE A 102 33.44 7.56 3.64
C ILE A 102 34.87 7.18 3.99
N LEU A 103 35.12 6.66 5.20
CA LEU A 103 36.43 6.15 5.61
C LEU A 103 36.88 4.98 4.73
N ASP A 104 36.00 4.01 4.48
CA ASP A 104 36.30 2.86 3.63
C ASP A 104 36.68 3.31 2.21
N ILE A 105 35.98 4.28 1.63
CA ILE A 105 36.32 4.87 0.33
C ILE A 105 37.71 5.52 0.39
N VAL A 106 37.98 6.31 1.42
CA VAL A 106 39.26 7.01 1.59
C VAL A 106 40.40 6.01 1.70
N ASP A 107 40.25 4.97 2.53
CA ASP A 107 41.29 3.98 2.78
C ASP A 107 41.62 3.19 1.52
N ASN A 108 40.60 2.67 0.83
CA ASN A 108 40.80 1.93 -0.42
C ASN A 108 41.39 2.83 -1.52
N THR A 109 40.95 4.08 -1.62
CA THR A 109 41.49 5.04 -2.59
C THR A 109 42.95 5.37 -2.26
N ASN A 110 43.30 5.54 -0.99
CA ASN A 110 44.66 5.78 -0.55
C ASN A 110 45.58 4.59 -0.85
N VAL A 111 45.12 3.35 -0.66
CA VAL A 111 45.86 2.14 -1.06
C VAL A 111 46.20 2.19 -2.56
N PHE A 112 45.24 2.55 -3.40
CA PHE A 112 45.48 2.69 -4.83
C PHE A 112 46.46 3.83 -5.16
N ILE A 113 46.28 5.01 -4.56
CA ILE A 113 47.18 6.16 -4.75
C ILE A 113 48.62 5.78 -4.38
N LEU A 114 48.82 5.10 -3.26
CA LEU A 114 50.14 4.64 -2.83
C LEU A 114 50.77 3.67 -3.84
N SER A 115 49.97 2.79 -4.45
CA SER A 115 50.47 1.86 -5.48
C SER A 115 50.92 2.55 -6.78
N GLN A 116 50.34 3.71 -7.10
CA GLN A 116 50.62 4.46 -8.32
C GLN A 116 51.56 5.65 -8.09
N LYS A 117 51.93 5.94 -6.84
CA LYS A 117 52.64 7.17 -6.46
C LYS A 117 53.97 7.34 -7.18
N ASP A 118 54.71 6.26 -7.38
CA ASP A 118 56.03 6.27 -8.02
C ASP A 118 55.97 6.61 -9.53
N ASN A 119 54.77 6.53 -10.13
CA ASN A 119 54.56 6.92 -11.53
C ASN A 119 54.46 8.45 -11.71
N TYR A 120 54.40 9.21 -10.60
CA TYR A 120 54.26 10.67 -10.64
C TYR A 120 55.54 11.34 -10.17
N SER A 121 56.03 12.30 -10.95
CA SER A 121 57.22 13.09 -10.62
C SER A 121 56.95 14.17 -9.57
N ARG A 122 55.72 14.67 -9.49
CA ARG A 122 55.31 15.71 -8.53
C ARG A 122 54.53 15.09 -7.38
N GLN A 123 54.98 15.37 -6.16
CA GLN A 123 54.36 14.85 -4.94
C GLN A 123 52.88 15.25 -4.78
N ARG A 124 52.44 16.38 -5.37
CA ARG A 124 51.04 16.81 -5.32
C ARG A 124 50.09 15.93 -6.13
N ASP A 125 50.60 15.25 -7.17
CA ASP A 125 49.77 14.55 -8.15
C ASP A 125 49.27 13.21 -7.61
N ALA A 126 50.01 12.62 -6.65
CA ALA A 126 49.64 11.42 -5.90
C ALA A 126 49.59 11.71 -4.38
N ALA A 127 48.96 12.83 -4.00
CA ALA A 127 48.70 13.16 -2.61
C ALA A 127 47.49 12.38 -2.09
N THR A 128 47.58 11.88 -0.85
CA THR A 128 46.50 11.13 -0.20
C THR A 128 45.26 12.00 0.07
N THR A 129 44.10 11.35 0.13
CA THR A 129 42.78 11.99 0.02
C THR A 129 42.24 12.54 1.35
N PHE A 130 43.03 12.50 2.44
CA PHE A 130 42.58 12.78 3.83
C PHE A 130 41.82 14.11 4.02
N THR A 131 42.06 15.12 3.17
CA THR A 131 41.48 16.47 3.31
C THR A 131 40.39 16.81 2.27
N LYS A 132 40.13 15.96 1.26
CA LYS A 132 39.33 16.36 0.08
C LYS A 132 37.88 15.85 0.04
N VAL A 133 37.47 14.97 0.95
CA VAL A 133 36.14 14.32 0.86
C VAL A 133 35.05 15.04 1.63
N LYS A 134 35.41 15.94 2.56
CA LYS A 134 34.46 16.77 3.33
C LYS A 134 34.47 18.26 2.95
N ALA A 135 35.12 18.62 1.84
CA ALA A 135 35.18 20.00 1.33
C ALA A 135 34.21 20.18 0.16
#